data_AF-A0AAW1VHR2-F1
#
_entry.id   AF-A0AAW1VHR2-F1
#
_cell.length_a   1.000
_cell.length_b   1.000
_cell.length_c   1.000
_cell.angle_alpha   90.00
_cell.angle_beta   90.00
_cell.angle_gamma   90.00
#
_symmetry.space_group_name_H-M   'P 1'
#
loop_
_entity.id
_entity.type
_entity.pdbx_description
1 polymer ?
#
loop_
_entity_poly.entity_id
_entity_poly.type
_entity_poly.pdbx_seq_one_letter_code
_entity_poly.pdbx_strand_id
1 'polypeptide(L)'
;MLIQCGKKWDISEEEFQNMDQLVKDPTDKILCFLKCASEKQGTLDEAGNVEIKNVDKMIAMMKLKSEDENSIKDCIRKVSKVKSCEDFRNITKCLPSN
;
A
#
# COMPACT_ATOMS: atom_id res chain seq x y z
N MET A 1 -3.65 -9.82 -10.89
CA MET A 1 -3.03 -8.56 -10.38
C MET A 1 -2.45 -8.74 -8.99
N LEU A 2 -3.26 -8.85 -7.92
CA LEU A 2 -2.76 -9.04 -6.54
C LEU A 2 -2.07 -10.39 -6.29
N ILE A 3 -2.67 -11.49 -6.76
CA ILE A 3 -2.15 -12.86 -6.55
C ILE A 3 -0.72 -13.04 -7.09
N GLN A 4 -0.38 -12.40 -8.21
CA GLN A 4 0.97 -12.49 -8.78
C GLN A 4 2.01 -11.78 -7.91
N CYS A 5 1.67 -10.62 -7.34
CA CYS A 5 2.53 -9.91 -6.39
C CYS A 5 2.67 -10.71 -5.10
N GLY A 6 1.57 -11.30 -4.60
CA GLY A 6 1.59 -12.17 -3.43
C GLY A 6 2.53 -13.36 -3.61
N LYS A 7 2.43 -14.07 -4.74
CA LYS A 7 3.32 -15.20 -5.08
C LYS A 7 4.79 -14.77 -5.22
N LYS A 8 5.07 -13.61 -5.82
CA LYS A 8 6.44 -13.12 -6.02
C LYS A 8 7.18 -12.90 -4.69
N TRP A 9 6.45 -12.48 -3.67
CA TRP A 9 7.00 -12.15 -2.36
C TRP A 9 6.59 -13.16 -1.28
N ASP A 10 6.09 -14.32 -1.67
CA ASP A 10 5.68 -15.39 -0.76
C ASP A 10 4.77 -14.88 0.39
N ILE A 11 3.74 -14.11 0.01
CA ILE A 11 2.72 -13.65 0.94
C ILE A 11 1.77 -14.81 1.21
N SER A 12 1.73 -15.27 2.46
CA SER A 12 0.85 -16.34 2.89
C SER A 12 -0.61 -15.87 2.91
N GLU A 13 -1.54 -16.82 2.95
CA GLU A 13 -2.95 -16.49 3.13
C GLU A 13 -3.20 -15.78 4.47
N GLU A 14 -2.53 -16.21 5.54
CA GLU A 14 -2.60 -15.57 6.86
C GLU A 14 -2.10 -14.12 6.83
N GLU A 15 -0.96 -13.87 6.17
CA GLU A 15 -0.45 -12.51 6.00
C GLU A 15 -1.42 -11.65 5.18
N PHE A 16 -2.01 -12.23 4.13
CA PHE A 16 -3.03 -11.54 3.36
C PHE A 16 -4.29 -11.26 4.18
N GLN A 17 -4.67 -12.17 5.08
CA GLN A 17 -5.81 -12.01 6.00
C GLN A 17 -5.59 -10.88 7.00
N ASN A 18 -4.37 -10.74 7.53
CA ASN A 18 -3.98 -9.76 8.54
C ASN A 18 -3.26 -8.51 7.98
N MET A 19 -3.49 -8.20 6.70
CA MET A 19 -2.77 -7.12 6.02
C MET A 19 -2.92 -5.76 6.71
N ASP A 20 -4.07 -5.48 7.32
CA ASP A 20 -4.37 -4.26 8.09
C ASP A 20 -3.45 -4.08 9.31
N GLN A 21 -2.98 -5.18 9.91
CA GLN A 21 -2.00 -5.14 10.99
C GLN A 21 -0.58 -5.04 10.46
N LEU A 22 -0.27 -5.79 9.40
CA LEU A 22 1.07 -5.82 8.81
C LEU A 22 1.48 -4.47 8.19
N VAL A 23 0.53 -3.66 7.72
CA VAL A 23 0.84 -2.33 7.18
C VAL A 23 1.27 -1.32 8.24
N LYS A 24 1.01 -1.57 9.54
CA LYS A 24 1.38 -0.67 10.65
C LYS A 24 2.88 -0.71 10.93
N ASP A 25 3.46 -1.91 10.91
CA ASP A 25 4.90 -2.12 10.99
C ASP A 25 5.34 -3.10 9.89
N PRO A 26 5.43 -2.61 8.64
CA PRO A 26 5.64 -3.48 7.50
C PRO A 26 7.08 -3.95 7.43
N THR A 27 7.23 -5.25 7.17
CA THR A 27 8.51 -5.82 6.73
C THR A 27 8.79 -5.42 5.28
N ASP A 28 10.05 -5.53 4.84
CA ASP A 28 10.43 -5.23 3.45
C ASP A 28 9.65 -6.06 2.43
N LYS A 29 9.33 -7.32 2.79
CA LYS A 29 8.49 -8.22 2.01
C LYS A 29 7.10 -7.62 1.77
N ILE A 30 6.47 -7.11 2.84
CA ILE A 30 5.15 -6.47 2.77
C ILE A 30 5.22 -5.17 1.97
N LEU A 31 6.25 -4.34 2.18
CA LEU A 31 6.47 -3.13 1.41
C LEU A 31 6.58 -3.41 -0.09
N CYS A 32 7.36 -4.43 -0.47
CA CYS A 32 7.51 -4.81 -1.87
C CYS A 32 6.23 -5.39 -2.48
N PHE A 33 5.46 -6.16 -1.69
CA PHE A 33 4.15 -6.62 -2.10
C PHE A 33 3.20 -5.44 -2.38
N LEU A 34 3.11 -4.47 -1.45
CA LEU A 34 2.24 -3.31 -1.57
C LEU A 34 2.61 -2.43 -2.76
N LYS A 35 3.90 -2.20 -3.00
CA LYS A 35 4.38 -1.48 -4.19
C LYS A 35 3.94 -2.19 -5.47
N CYS A 36 4.26 -3.48 -5.61
CA CYS A 36 3.88 -4.28 -6.79
C CYS A 36 2.37 -4.25 -7.02
N ALA A 37 1.59 -4.45 -5.97
CA ALA A 37 0.15 -4.48 -6.07
C ALA A 37 -0.43 -3.10 -6.44
N SER A 38 0.17 -2.02 -5.94
CA SER A 38 -0.20 -0.65 -6.27
C SER A 38 0.08 -0.31 -7.73
N GLU A 39 1.22 -0.74 -8.27
CA GLU A 39 1.54 -0.62 -9.70
C GLU A 39 0.53 -1.38 -10.56
N LYS A 40 0.24 -2.63 -10.20
CA LYS A 40 -0.71 -3.46 -10.95
C LYS A 40 -2.15 -2.97 -10.89
N GLN A 41 -2.53 -2.24 -9.84
CA GLN A 41 -3.86 -1.67 -9.69
C GLN A 41 -3.97 -0.23 -10.23
N GLY A 42 -2.87 0.35 -10.72
CA GLY A 42 -2.81 1.72 -11.21
C GLY A 42 -2.98 2.77 -10.11
N THR A 43 -2.64 2.42 -8.86
CA THR A 43 -2.56 3.39 -7.75
C THR A 43 -1.16 3.98 -7.63
N LEU A 44 -0.17 3.34 -8.25
CA LEU A 44 1.19 3.84 -8.42
C LEU A 44 1.59 3.69 -9.89
N ASP A 45 2.12 4.75 -10.52
CA ASP A 45 2.62 4.67 -11.89
C ASP A 45 4.09 4.18 -11.95
N GLU A 46 4.59 3.93 -13.16
CA GLU A 46 5.97 3.45 -13.37
C GLU A 46 7.04 4.50 -12.98
N ALA A 47 6.67 5.78 -12.92
CA ALA A 47 7.54 6.86 -12.48
C ALA A 47 7.55 7.03 -10.94
N GLY A 48 6.75 6.23 -10.23
CA GLY A 48 6.61 6.24 -8.79
C GLY A 48 5.65 7.32 -8.25
N ASN A 49 4.77 7.88 -9.08
CA ASN A 49 3.76 8.83 -8.62
C ASN A 49 2.50 8.09 -8.18
N VAL A 50 1.91 8.55 -7.07
CA VAL A 50 0.67 7.98 -6.56
C VAL A 50 -0.53 8.58 -7.30
N GLU A 51 -1.36 7.72 -7.86
CA GLU A 51 -2.60 8.10 -8.53
C GLU A 51 -3.71 8.30 -7.50
N ILE A 52 -3.84 9.52 -6.99
CA ILE A 52 -4.77 9.87 -5.89
C ILE A 52 -6.22 9.45 -6.18
N LYS A 53 -6.64 9.51 -7.45
CA LYS A 53 -7.98 9.09 -7.89
C LYS A 53 -8.27 7.60 -7.67
N ASN A 54 -7.23 6.79 -7.45
CA ASN A 54 -7.32 5.35 -7.24
C ASN A 54 -6.90 4.92 -5.82
N VAL A 55 -6.62 5.86 -4.89
CA VAL A 55 -6.11 5.53 -3.54
C VAL A 55 -7.09 4.69 -2.73
N ASP A 56 -8.39 4.82 -2.97
CA ASP A 56 -9.44 3.95 -2.42
C ASP A 56 -9.18 2.45 -2.70
N LYS A 57 -8.62 2.09 -3.86
CA LYS A 57 -8.20 0.71 -4.16
C LYS A 57 -7.04 0.27 -3.27
N MET A 58 -6.11 1.18 -2.98
CA MET A 58 -4.99 0.93 -2.08
C MET A 58 -5.47 0.70 -0.65
N ILE A 59 -6.40 1.52 -0.16
CA ILE A 59 -7.03 1.38 1.16
C ILE A 59 -7.76 0.04 1.27
N ALA A 60 -8.55 -0.32 0.27
CA ALA A 60 -9.28 -1.59 0.22
C ALA A 60 -8.33 -2.81 0.20
N MET A 61 -7.24 -2.73 -0.57
CA MET A 61 -6.21 -3.77 -0.59
C MET A 61 -5.54 -3.96 0.78
N MET A 62 -5.28 -2.87 1.49
CA MET A 62 -4.71 -2.89 2.85
C MET A 62 -5.74 -3.31 3.91
N LYS A 63 -6.99 -3.60 3.51
CA LYS A 63 -8.10 -4.00 4.38
C LYS A 63 -8.40 -2.99 5.48
N LEU A 64 -8.08 -1.72 5.23
CA LEU A 64 -8.34 -0.66 6.17
C LEU A 64 -9.82 -0.27 6.10
N LYS A 65 -10.48 -0.24 7.26
CA LYS A 65 -11.78 0.40 7.43
C LYS A 65 -11.50 1.80 7.94
N SER A 66 -11.47 2.79 7.05
CA SER A 66 -11.11 4.15 7.46
C SER A 66 -12.30 5.09 7.29
N GLU A 67 -12.75 5.65 8.40
CA GLU A 67 -13.64 6.82 8.43
C GLU A 67 -12.87 8.10 7.99
N ASP A 68 -11.55 8.00 7.90
CA ASP A 68 -10.58 9.05 7.63
C ASP A 68 -9.98 8.99 6.21
N GLU A 69 -10.67 8.41 5.23
CA GLU A 69 -10.14 8.23 3.86
C GLU A 69 -9.58 9.54 3.28
N ASN A 70 -10.22 10.68 3.56
CA ASN A 70 -9.75 11.99 3.10
C ASN A 70 -8.41 12.39 3.74
N SER A 71 -8.24 12.13 5.04
CA SER A 71 -6.98 12.38 5.76
C SER A 71 -5.84 11.52 5.19
N ILE A 72 -6.13 10.24 4.93
CA ILE A 72 -5.17 9.33 4.29
C ILE A 72 -4.78 9.85 2.90
N LYS A 73 -5.75 10.22 2.06
CA LYS A 73 -5.52 10.79 0.73
C LYS A 73 -4.68 12.07 0.79
N ASP A 74 -4.96 12.96 1.74
CA ASP A 74 -4.22 14.21 1.93
C ASP A 74 -2.79 14.01 2.43
N CYS A 75 -2.56 12.99 3.27
CA CYS A 75 -1.20 12.62 3.65
C CYS A 75 -0.45 12.01 2.45
N ILE A 76 -1.06 11.08 1.71
CA ILE A 76 -0.46 10.42 0.55
C ILE A 76 -0.09 11.43 -0.55
N ARG A 77 -0.89 12.49 -0.75
CA ARG A 77 -0.56 13.61 -1.66
C ARG A 77 0.78 14.28 -1.37
N LYS A 78 1.24 14.24 -0.12
CA LYS A 78 2.50 14.84 0.33
C LYS A 78 3.67 13.86 0.23
N VAL A 79 3.39 12.58 0.02
CA VAL A 79 4.43 11.57 -0.18
C VAL A 79 5.11 11.83 -1.52
N SER A 80 6.44 11.88 -1.48
CA SER A 80 7.25 12.01 -2.69
C SER A 80 7.20 10.72 -3.53
N LYS A 81 7.99 10.63 -4.59
CA LYS A 81 7.98 9.46 -5.48
C LYS A 81 8.32 8.17 -4.74
N VAL A 82 7.58 7.10 -5.03
CA VAL A 82 7.85 5.74 -4.55
C VAL A 82 8.58 4.95 -5.64
N LYS A 83 9.91 4.92 -5.58
CA LYS A 83 10.75 4.23 -6.57
C LYS A 83 11.21 2.86 -6.08
N SER A 84 11.44 2.73 -4.77
CA SER A 84 11.84 1.50 -4.10
C SER A 84 10.69 0.92 -3.27
N CYS A 85 10.82 -0.33 -2.83
CA CYS A 85 9.90 -0.88 -1.84
C CYS A 85 9.92 -0.08 -0.53
N GLU A 86 11.12 0.32 -0.09
CA GLU A 86 11.32 1.08 1.15
C GLU A 86 10.59 2.43 1.12
N ASP A 87 10.56 3.10 -0.03
CA ASP A 87 9.85 4.37 -0.19
C ASP A 87 8.35 4.23 0.11
N PHE A 88 7.79 3.03 -0.11
CA PHE A 88 6.38 2.73 0.18
C PHE A 88 6.08 2.85 1.68
N ARG A 89 7.08 2.73 2.56
CA ARG A 89 6.93 2.99 4.01
C ARG A 89 6.42 4.40 4.29
N ASN A 90 6.70 5.36 3.41
CA ASN A 90 6.16 6.72 3.56
C ASN A 90 4.64 6.79 3.33
N ILE A 91 4.10 5.89 2.50
CA ILE A 91 2.65 5.74 2.35
C ILE A 91 2.06 5.08 3.61
N THR A 92 2.69 4.03 4.14
CA THR A 92 2.12 3.33 5.31
C THR A 92 2.11 4.21 6.57
N LYS A 93 3.00 5.20 6.68
CA LYS A 93 2.95 6.24 7.73
C LYS A 93 1.72 7.15 7.67
N CYS A 94 1.03 7.21 6.53
CA CYS A 94 -0.22 7.96 6.40
C CYS A 94 -1.44 7.23 6.97
N LEU A 95 -1.27 5.96 7.34
CA LEU A 95 -2.36 5.15 7.83
C LEU A 95 -2.58 5.41 9.33
N PRO A 96 -3.84 5.43 9.80
CA PRO A 96 -4.13 5.66 11.21
C PRO A 96 -3.53 4.54 12.07
N SER A 97 -2.91 4.95 13.17
CA SER A 97 -2.53 4.04 14.26
C SER A 97 -3.74 3.90 15.17
N ASN A 98 -4.55 2.85 14.99
CA ASN A 98 -5.57 2.49 15.98
C ASN A 98 -4.92 1.95 17.25
#